data_AF-A0A3N5XLB1-F1
#
_entry.id   AF-A0A3N5XLB1-F1
#
_cell.length_a   1.000
_cell.length_b   1.000
_cell.length_c   1.000
_cell.angle_alpha   90.00
_cell.angle_beta   90.00
_cell.angle_gamma   90.00
#
_symmetry.space_group_name_H-M   'P 1'
#
loop_
_entity.id
_entity.type
_entity.pdbx_description
1 polymer ?
#
loop_
_entity_poly.entity_id
_entity_poly.type
_entity_poly.pdbx_seq_one_letter_code
_entity_poly.pdbx_strand_id
1 'polypeptide(L)' 'MASQVVKLTISLPRDLLALTDEIAAERKISRSKVVYQCLEEMAERRLHLKMAEGYKALAGENLEFANQAINITHEILTD' A
#
# COMPACT_ATOMS: atom_id res chain seq x y z
N MET A 1 -18.89 5.10 -8.26
CA MET A 1 -18.79 4.26 -9.46
C MET A 1 -19.19 2.85 -9.06
N ALA A 2 -20.18 2.23 -9.72
CA ALA A 2 -20.60 0.88 -9.38
C ALA A 2 -19.44 -0.09 -9.68
N SER A 3 -18.75 -0.54 -8.63
CA SER A 3 -17.71 -1.57 -8.73
C SER A 3 -18.32 -2.81 -9.35
N GLN A 4 -17.90 -3.21 -10.55
CA GLN A 4 -18.30 -4.50 -11.12
C GLN A 4 -17.84 -5.61 -10.17
N VAL A 5 -18.79 -6.37 -9.63
CA VAL A 5 -18.51 -7.51 -8.75
C VAL A 5 -18.44 -8.77 -9.61
N VAL A 6 -17.31 -9.47 -9.54
CA VAL A 6 -17.10 -10.76 -10.22
C VAL A 6 -17.05 -11.87 -9.19
N LYS A 7 -17.67 -13.02 -9.50
CA LYS A 7 -17.58 -14.22 -8.64
C LYS A 7 -16.27 -14.94 -8.91
N LEU A 8 -15.60 -15.35 -7.84
CA LEU A 8 -14.37 -16.12 -7.86
C LEU A 8 -14.50 -17.33 -6.94
N THR A 9 -13.96 -18.47 -7.38
CA THR A 9 -13.79 -19.67 -6.55
C THR A 9 -12.31 -19.88 -6.32
N ILE A 10 -11.91 -20.06 -5.06
CA ILE A 10 -10.51 -20.27 -4.66
C ILE A 10 -10.37 -21.57 -3.87
N SER A 11 -9.22 -22.22 -4.01
CA SER A 11 -8.83 -23.32 -3.11
C SER A 11 -8.01 -22.76 -1.96
N LEU A 12 -8.35 -23.14 -0.73
CA LEU A 12 -7.66 -22.71 0.48
C LEU A 12 -7.29 -23.93 1.35
N PRO A 13 -6.14 -23.89 2.04
CA PRO A 13 -5.86 -24.77 3.17
C PRO A 13 -7.03 -24.82 4.17
N ARG A 14 -7.27 -25.99 4.76
CA ARG A 14 -8.44 -26.23 5.61
C ARG A 14 -8.41 -25.40 6.90
N ASP A 15 -7.23 -25.22 7.46
CA ASP A 15 -6.95 -24.33 8.60
C ASP A 15 -7.29 -22.87 8.28
N LEU A 16 -6.94 -22.37 7.09
CA LEU A 16 -7.30 -21.01 6.67
C LEU A 16 -8.81 -20.85 6.46
N LEU A 17 -9.49 -21.88 5.96
CA LEU A 17 -10.95 -21.87 5.89
C LEU A 17 -11.59 -21.83 7.28
N ALA A 18 -11.08 -22.60 8.24
CA ALA A 18 -11.57 -22.59 9.62
C ALA A 18 -11.41 -21.20 10.26
N LEU A 19 -10.24 -20.58 10.11
CA LEU A 19 -10.00 -19.20 10.57
C LEU A 19 -10.96 -18.20 9.89
N THR A 20 -11.21 -18.36 8.60
CA THR A 20 -12.15 -17.50 7.86
C THR A 20 -13.57 -17.63 8.42
N ASP A 21 -13.97 -18.85 8.80
CA ASP A 21 -15.28 -19.13 9.39
C ASP A 21 -15.43 -18.52 10.78
N GLU A 22 -14.40 -18.63 11.62
CA GLU A 22 -14.35 -18.01 12.95
C GLU A 22 -14.53 -16.49 12.84
N ILE A 23 -13.72 -15.83 12.01
CA ILE A 23 -13.79 -14.37 11.81
C ILE A 23 -15.16 -13.96 11.25
N ALA A 24 -15.70 -14.73 10.31
CA ALA A 24 -17.01 -14.47 9.72
C ALA A 24 -18.12 -14.54 10.78
N ALA A 25 -18.07 -15.54 11.68
CA ALA A 25 -19.02 -15.70 12.77
C ALA A 25 -18.89 -14.58 13.81
N GLU A 26 -17.67 -14.29 14.27
CA GLU A 26 -17.39 -13.23 15.24
C GLU A 26 -17.90 -11.86 14.78
N ARG A 27 -17.64 -11.54 13.50
CA ARG A 27 -17.99 -10.24 12.91
C ARG A 27 -19.40 -10.21 12.30
N LYS A 28 -20.12 -11.35 12.28
CA LYS A 28 -21.44 -11.51 11.63
C LYS A 28 -21.45 -11.09 10.17
N ILE A 29 -20.41 -11.48 9.42
CA ILE A 29 -20.26 -11.19 7.98
C ILE A 29 -20.07 -12.48 7.19
N SER A 30 -20.14 -12.42 5.86
CA SER A 30 -19.88 -13.58 5.01
C SER A 30 -18.39 -13.89 4.91
N ARG A 31 -18.04 -15.16 4.65
CA ARG A 31 -16.67 -15.59 4.28
C ARG A 31 -16.07 -14.73 3.16
N SER A 32 -16.88 -14.44 2.13
CA SER A 32 -16.45 -13.58 1.01
C SER A 32 -16.13 -12.16 1.45
N LYS A 33 -16.82 -11.62 2.47
CA LYS A 33 -16.53 -10.29 3.01
C LYS A 33 -15.24 -10.29 3.84
N VAL A 34 -14.94 -11.37 4.57
CA VAL A 34 -13.64 -11.55 5.24
C VAL A 34 -12.50 -11.52 4.22
N VAL A 35 -12.62 -12.30 3.14
CA VAL A 35 -11.61 -12.32 2.06
C VAL A 35 -11.49 -10.95 1.38
N TYR A 36 -12.60 -10.28 1.12
CA TYR A 36 -12.61 -8.90 0.59
C TYR A 36 -11.81 -7.94 1.49
N GLN A 37 -12.06 -7.94 2.80
CA GLN A 37 -11.37 -7.05 3.74
C GLN A 37 -9.88 -7.35 3.80
N CYS A 38 -9.49 -8.63 3.79
CA CYS A 38 -8.09 -9.02 3.75
C CYS A 38 -7.39 -8.51 2.47
N LEU A 39 -8.06 -8.58 1.31
CA LEU A 39 -7.52 -8.06 0.05
C LEU A 39 -7.43 -6.53 0.03
N GLU A 40 -8.41 -5.84 0.60
CA GLU A 40 -8.43 -4.38 0.76
C GLU A 40 -7.26 -3.92 1.64
N GLU A 41 -7.09 -4.51 2.82
CA GLU A 41 -5.96 -4.22 3.72
C GLU A 41 -4.60 -4.51 3.06
N MET A 42 -4.49 -5.60 2.28
CA MET A 42 -3.27 -5.90 1.53
C MET A 42 -3.00 -4.86 0.43
N ALA A 43 -4.03 -4.36 -0.24
CA ALA A 43 -3.90 -3.33 -1.26
C ALA A 43 -3.45 -2.00 -0.65
N GLU A 44 -4.02 -1.61 0.48
CA GLU A 44 -3.60 -0.42 1.25
C GLU A 44 -2.15 -0.52 1.71
N ARG A 45 -1.75 -1.67 2.28
CA ARG A 45 -0.35 -1.91 2.67
C ARG A 45 0.60 -1.82 1.48
N ARG A 46 0.22 -2.39 0.33
CA ARG A 46 1.02 -2.28 -0.91
C ARG A 46 1.14 -0.84 -1.39
N LEU A 47 0.06 -0.06 -1.32
CA LEU A 47 0.07 1.35 -1.68
C LEU A 47 1.01 2.13 -0.75
N HIS A 48 0.90 1.94 0.56
CA HIS A 48 1.77 2.58 1.54
C HIS A 48 3.25 2.22 1.36
N LEU A 49 3.56 0.95 1.07
CA LEU A 49 4.93 0.53 0.80
C LEU A 49 5.50 1.21 -0.45
N LYS A 50 4.72 1.28 -1.55
CA LYS A 50 5.11 2.00 -2.76
C LYS A 50 5.30 3.50 -2.53
N MET A 51 4.44 4.12 -1.72
CA MET A 51 4.60 5.52 -1.34
C MET A 51 5.87 5.71 -0.51
N ALA A 52 6.17 4.82 0.44
CA ALA A 52 7.40 4.90 1.23
C ALA A 52 8.66 4.74 0.36
N GLU A 53 8.64 3.87 -0.66
CA GLU A 53 9.71 3.77 -1.65
C GLU A 53 9.84 5.05 -2.49
N GLY A 54 8.71 5.60 -2.96
CA GLY A 54 8.69 6.87 -3.69
C GLY A 54 9.20 8.05 -2.87
N TYR A 55 8.81 8.15 -1.59
CA TYR A 55 9.31 9.16 -0.67
C TYR A 55 10.81 9.01 -0.40
N LYS A 56 11.33 7.78 -0.28
CA LYS A 56 12.77 7.54 -0.14
C LYS A 56 13.55 7.95 -1.39
N ALA A 57 13.03 7.66 -2.58
CA ALA A 57 13.64 8.07 -3.83
C ALA A 57 13.65 9.60 -3.98
N LEU A 58 12.52 10.26 -3.74
CA LEU A 58 12.40 11.72 -3.77
C LEU A 58 13.23 12.43 -2.71
N ALA A 59 13.42 11.83 -1.53
CA ALA A 59 14.28 12.39 -0.49
C ALA A 59 15.75 12.44 -0.92
N GLY A 60 16.22 11.43 -1.68
CA GLY A 60 17.55 11.42 -2.27
C GLY A 60 17.71 12.52 -3.33
N GLU A 61 16.77 12.59 -4.27
CA GLU A 61 16.78 13.61 -5.33
C GLU A 61 16.66 15.04 -4.78
N ASN A 62 15.82 15.27 -3.76
CA ASN A 62 15.69 16.57 -3.12
C ASN A 62 16.97 16.99 -2.38
N LEU A 63 17.70 16.05 -1.76
CA LEU A 63 18.96 16.35 -1.07
C LEU A 63 20.07 16.69 -2.07
N GLU A 64 20.15 15.97 -3.18
CA GLU A 64 21.08 16.27 -4.27
C GLU A 64 20.77 17.63 -4.93
N PHE A 65 19.49 17.90 -5.21
CA PHE A 65 19.06 19.17 -5.76
C PHE A 65 19.32 20.34 -4.80
N ALA A 66 19.05 20.17 -3.49
CA ALA A 66 19.34 21.19 -2.49
C ALA A 66 20.84 21.49 -2.39
N ASN A 67 21.70 20.45 -2.44
CA ASN A 67 23.15 20.63 -2.43
C ASN A 67 23.65 21.34 -3.69
N GLN A 68 23.12 21.00 -4.86
CA GLN A 68 23.46 21.69 -6.11
C GLN A 68 23.01 23.15 -6.10
N ALA A 69 21.80 23.43 -5.60
CA ALA A 69 21.27 24.78 -5.50
C ALA A 69 22.09 25.66 -4.54
N ILE A 70 22.55 25.12 -3.41
CA ILE A 70 23.44 25.83 -2.46
C ILE A 70 24.76 26.21 -3.13
N ASN A 71 25.36 25.30 -3.89
CA ASN A 71 26.63 25.57 -4.59
C ASN A 71 26.48 26.65 -5.67
N ILE A 72 25.40 26.60 -6.45
CA ILE A 72 25.09 27.62 -7.48
C ILE A 72 24.84 28.99 -6.84
N THR A 73 24.11 29.04 -5.72
CA THR A 73 23.84 30.29 -5.00
C THR A 73 25.13 30.89 -4.41
N HIS A 74 26.10 30.05 -4.03
CA HIS A 74 27.39 30.51 -3.54
C HIS A 74 28.22 31.16 -4.66
N GLU A 75 28.26 30.58 -5.86
CA GLU A 75 29.00 31.13 -7.00
C GLU A 75 28.49 32.52 -7.41
N ILE A 76 27.16 32.74 -7.39
CA ILE A 76 26.54 34.01 -7.81
C ILE A 76 26.78 35.15 -6.80
N LEU A 77 27.07 34.85 -5.53
CA LEU A 77 27.32 35.87 -4.50
C LEU A 77 28.78 36.39 -4.46
N THR A 78 29.67 35.78 -5.23
CA THR A 78 31.12 36.07 -5.25
C THR A 78 31.61 36.86 -6.46
N ASP A 79 30.71 37.26 -7.37
CA ASP A 79 30.94 38.26 -8.43
C ASP A 79 30.31 39.62 -8.07
#